data_AF-A0A9D2T7Q1-F1
#
_entry.id   AF-A0A9D2T7Q1-F1
#
_cell.length_a   1.000
_cell.length_b   1.000
_cell.length_c   1.000
_cell.angle_alpha   90.00
_cell.angle_beta   90.00
_cell.angle_gamma   90.00
#
_symmetry.space_group_name_H-M   'P 1'
#
loop_
_entity.id
_entity.type
_entity.pdbx_description
1 polymer ?
#
loop_
_entity_poly.entity_id
_entity_poly.type
_entity_poly.pdbx_seq_one_letter_code
_entity_poly.pdbx_strand_id
1 'polypeptide(L)'
;MIIKKIMNNNVVFVEDRKKNELILVGSGIGFKMKPGMKADESRIEKTFLLSRFKEQKRLIELLSKISSEDFKLADHIIQYARAALGTDLDENIYVTLTTTWCLLWKGQRKALFSEMLCCGRSGSSTHRNLPLASTPSR
;
A
#
# COMPACT_ATOMS: atom_id res chain seq x y z
N MET A 1 16.40 4.61 19.45
CA MET A 1 14.96 4.40 19.20
C MET A 1 14.56 2.98 19.60
N ILE A 2 13.59 2.83 20.50
CA ILE A 2 13.05 1.54 20.97
C ILE A 2 11.67 1.34 20.37
N ILE A 3 11.41 0.17 19.78
CA ILE A 3 10.11 -0.17 19.19
C ILE A 3 9.07 -0.32 20.29
N LYS A 4 7.99 0.48 20.23
CA LYS A 4 6.84 0.35 21.13
C LYS A 4 5.74 -0.53 20.53
N LYS A 5 5.50 -0.38 19.23
CA LYS A 5 4.41 -1.06 18.54
C LYS A 5 4.78 -1.29 17.08
N ILE A 6 4.43 -2.45 16.55
CA ILE A 6 4.61 -2.80 15.15
C ILE A 6 3.24 -2.65 14.48
N MET A 7 3.16 -1.88 13.40
CA MET A 7 1.91 -1.73 12.64
C MET A 7 1.82 -2.78 11.55
N ASN A 8 2.81 -2.79 10.66
CA ASN A 8 2.96 -3.76 9.59
C ASN A 8 4.45 -4.05 9.39
N ASN A 9 4.80 -4.84 8.37
CA ASN A 9 6.20 -5.18 8.09
C ASN A 9 7.07 -3.94 7.77
N ASN A 10 6.48 -2.84 7.34
CA ASN A 10 7.19 -1.67 6.82
C ASN A 10 7.04 -0.41 7.69
N VAL A 11 6.22 -0.47 8.74
CA VAL A 11 5.87 0.68 9.59
C VAL A 11 5.88 0.26 11.06
N VAL A 12 6.68 0.96 11.85
CA VAL A 12 6.82 0.72 13.29
C VAL A 12 6.76 2.02 14.07
N PHE A 13 6.13 1.98 15.25
CA PHE A 13 6.18 3.05 16.23
C PHE A 13 7.37 2.84 17.16
N VAL A 14 8.15 3.89 17.32
CA VAL A 14 9.31 3.89 18.21
C VAL A 14 9.26 5.07 19.16
N GLU A 15 9.90 4.91 20.30
CA GLU A 15 10.17 5.99 21.25
C GLU A 15 11.67 6.29 21.23
N ASP A 16 12.02 7.56 21.11
CA ASP A 16 13.41 8.00 21.26
C ASP A 16 13.79 8.25 22.73
N ARG A 17 15.08 8.41 23.03
CA ARG A 17 15.60 8.66 24.37
C ARG A 17 14.98 9.90 25.04
N LYS A 18 14.51 10.87 24.25
CA LYS A 18 13.80 12.07 24.72
C LYS A 18 12.30 11.84 24.98
N LYS A 19 11.82 10.59 25.00
CA LYS A 19 10.39 10.22 25.06
C LYS A 19 9.53 10.79 23.92
N ASN A 20 10.16 11.10 22.79
CA ASN A 20 9.45 11.49 21.58
C ASN A 20 8.93 10.24 20.89
N GLU A 21 7.63 10.21 20.61
CA GLU A 21 7.00 9.17 19.81
C GLU A 21 7.26 9.46 18.32
N LEU A 22 7.76 8.45 17.61
CA LEU A 22 8.13 8.53 16.21
C LEU A 22 7.50 7.37 15.44
N ILE A 23 7.17 7.61 14.17
CA ILE A 23 6.81 6.58 13.19
C ILE A 23 8.02 6.39 12.27
N LEU A 24 8.48 5.16 12.14
CA LEU A 24 9.50 4.79 11.17
C LEU A 24 8.86 4.05 10.01
N VAL A 25 9.22 4.46 8.79
CA VAL A 25 8.85 3.78 7.55
C VAL A 25 10.10 3.26 6.87
N GLY A 26 10.07 2.01 6.44
CA GLY A 26 11.21 1.40 5.76
C GLY A 26 10.94 -0.03 5.30
N SER A 27 11.69 -0.49 4.30
CA SER A 27 11.51 -1.83 3.73
C SER A 27 11.77 -2.94 4.77
N GLY A 28 10.69 -3.58 5.20
CA GLY A 28 10.68 -4.67 6.16
C GLY A 28 11.19 -4.30 7.57
N ILE A 29 11.19 -3.02 7.96
CA ILE A 29 11.67 -2.56 9.27
C ILE A 29 10.99 -3.25 10.47
N GLY A 30 9.74 -3.69 10.32
CA GLY A 30 9.00 -4.48 11.30
C GLY A 30 9.17 -6.00 11.16
N PHE A 31 9.81 -6.48 10.10
CA PHE A 31 9.98 -7.91 9.83
C PHE A 31 10.91 -8.55 10.86
N LYS A 32 10.40 -9.57 11.57
CA LYS A 32 11.08 -10.27 12.68
C LYS A 32 11.45 -9.38 13.88
N MET A 33 10.94 -8.16 13.97
CA MET A 33 11.11 -7.31 15.13
C MET A 33 10.07 -7.58 16.20
N LYS A 34 10.36 -7.19 17.44
CA LYS A 34 9.43 -7.24 18.57
C LYS A 34 9.41 -5.91 19.34
N PRO A 35 8.28 -5.54 19.97
CA PRO A 35 8.25 -4.44 20.93
C PRO A 35 9.33 -4.60 22.00
N GLY A 36 10.00 -3.51 22.36
CA GLY A 36 11.14 -3.49 23.29
C GLY A 36 12.50 -3.63 22.60
N MET A 37 12.57 -4.03 21.32
CA MET A 37 13.84 -4.10 20.58
C MET A 37 14.25 -2.73 20.04
N LYS A 38 15.57 -2.56 19.79
CA LYS A 38 16.08 -1.38 19.09
C LYS A 38 15.73 -1.48 17.61
N ALA A 39 15.20 -0.39 17.04
CA ALA A 39 14.95 -0.33 15.60
C ALA A 39 16.27 -0.35 14.82
N ASP A 40 16.28 -1.04 13.68
CA ASP A 40 17.43 -1.07 12.77
C ASP A 40 17.46 0.20 11.92
N GLU A 41 18.47 1.04 12.17
CA GLU A 41 18.63 2.34 11.51
C GLU A 41 18.99 2.20 10.02
N SER A 42 19.59 1.07 9.61
CA SER A 42 19.96 0.84 8.21
C SER A 42 18.77 0.65 7.28
N ARG A 43 17.62 0.29 7.84
CA ARG A 43 16.38 0.01 7.10
C ARG A 43 15.39 1.17 7.15
N ILE A 44 15.74 2.26 7.82
CA ILE A 44 14.91 3.45 7.91
C ILE A 44 15.00 4.22 6.60
N GLU A 45 13.86 4.44 5.97
CA GLU A 45 13.75 5.28 4.77
C GLU A 45 13.20 6.66 5.13
N LYS A 46 12.23 6.70 6.06
CA LYS A 46 11.65 7.94 6.54
C LYS A 46 11.32 7.85 8.03
N THR A 47 11.50 8.97 8.72
CA THR A 47 11.13 9.14 10.13
C THR A 47 10.15 10.29 10.26
N PHE A 48 9.09 10.06 11.03
CA PHE A 48 8.00 10.99 11.23
C PHE A 48 7.76 11.22 12.72
N LEU A 49 7.53 12.47 13.13
CA LEU A 49 7.23 12.83 14.51
C LEU A 49 5.76 12.64 14.82
N LEU A 50 5.42 11.69 15.70
CA LEU A 50 4.03 11.37 16.01
C LEU A 50 3.26 12.57 16.56
N SER A 51 3.91 13.48 17.27
CA SER A 51 3.29 14.71 17.77
C SER A 51 2.66 15.56 16.66
N ARG A 52 3.23 15.58 15.44
CA ARG A 52 2.62 16.22 14.26
C ARG A 52 1.50 15.39 13.64
N PHE A 53 1.60 14.07 13.73
CA PHE A 53 0.64 13.13 13.13
C PHE A 53 -0.53 12.73 14.03
N LYS A 54 -0.54 13.08 15.33
CA LYS A 54 -1.65 12.75 16.24
C LYS A 54 -3.00 13.28 15.76
N GLU A 55 -2.99 14.43 15.10
CA GLU A 55 -4.18 15.01 14.48
C GLU A 55 -4.52 14.36 13.12
N GLN A 56 -3.55 13.69 12.51
CA GLN A 56 -3.62 13.08 11.17
C GLN A 56 -3.81 11.56 11.25
N LYS A 57 -4.83 11.10 12.01
CA LYS A 57 -5.18 9.66 12.11
C LYS A 57 -5.27 8.96 10.76
N ARG A 58 -5.80 9.65 9.75
CA ARG A 58 -5.93 9.15 8.38
C ARG A 58 -4.59 8.79 7.75
N LEU A 59 -3.54 9.56 8.01
CA LEU A 59 -2.21 9.27 7.47
C LEU A 59 -1.62 8.03 8.13
N ILE A 60 -1.76 7.90 9.45
CA ILE A 60 -1.33 6.69 10.17
C ILE A 60 -2.03 5.45 9.62
N GLU A 61 -3.35 5.53 9.41
CA GLU A 61 -4.11 4.43 8.79
C GLU A 61 -3.66 4.12 7.37
N LEU A 62 -3.39 5.14 6.55
CA LEU A 62 -2.89 4.96 5.19
C LEU A 62 -1.53 4.28 5.20
N LEU A 63 -0.57 4.77 5.98
CA LEU A 63 0.77 4.18 6.10
C LEU A 63 0.70 2.69 6.52
N SER A 64 -0.29 2.31 7.33
CA SER A 64 -0.52 0.91 7.69
C SER A 64 -0.98 0.02 6.53
N LYS A 65 -1.61 0.60 5.51
CA LYS A 65 -2.20 -0.11 4.35
C LYS A 65 -1.33 -0.04 3.09
N ILE A 66 -0.45 0.95 3.01
CA ILE A 66 0.41 1.21 1.84
C ILE A 66 1.62 0.27 1.85
N SER A 67 2.02 -0.20 0.66
CA SER A 67 3.26 -0.98 0.50
C SER A 67 4.49 -0.06 0.59
N SER A 68 5.65 -0.58 1.02
CA SER A 68 6.87 0.25 1.05
C SER A 68 7.25 0.79 -0.33
N GLU A 69 6.92 0.07 -1.40
CA GLU A 69 7.20 0.47 -2.78
C GLU A 69 6.36 1.67 -3.20
N ASP A 70 5.05 1.64 -2.93
CA ASP A 70 4.15 2.77 -3.21
C ASP A 70 4.56 4.01 -2.41
N PHE A 71 4.94 3.82 -1.14
CA PHE A 71 5.40 4.92 -0.29
C PHE A 71 6.70 5.55 -0.83
N LYS A 72 7.67 4.74 -1.27
CA LYS A 72 8.90 5.25 -1.91
C LYS A 72 8.61 6.09 -3.14
N LEU A 73 7.71 5.60 -3.99
CA LEU A 73 7.35 6.31 -5.20
C LEU A 73 6.67 7.65 -4.88
N ALA A 74 5.73 7.66 -3.94
CA ALA A 74 5.12 8.89 -3.45
C ALA A 74 6.17 9.85 -2.85
N ASP A 75 7.12 9.33 -2.06
CA ASP A 75 8.20 10.12 -1.48
C ASP A 75 9.10 10.73 -2.54
N HIS A 76 9.45 10.00 -3.60
CA HIS A 76 10.23 10.52 -4.72
C HIS A 76 9.50 11.66 -5.46
N ILE A 77 8.20 11.51 -5.70
CA ILE A 77 7.38 12.56 -6.34
C ILE A 77 7.35 13.82 -5.46
N ILE A 78 7.17 13.64 -4.14
CA ILE A 78 7.14 14.76 -3.19
C ILE A 78 8.50 15.45 -3.10
N GLN A 79 9.60 14.68 -3.05
CA GLN A 79 10.95 15.23 -3.06
C GLN A 79 11.23 16.03 -4.34
N TYR A 80 10.83 15.51 -5.51
CA TYR A 80 10.93 16.22 -6.77
C TYR A 80 10.13 17.54 -6.75
N ALA A 81 8.88 17.49 -6.26
CA ALA A 81 8.04 18.68 -6.15
C ALA A 81 8.62 19.73 -5.20
N ARG A 82 9.18 19.31 -4.04
CA ARG A 82 9.89 20.20 -3.11
C ARG A 82 11.09 20.87 -3.76
N ALA A 83 11.89 20.10 -4.51
CA ALA A 83 13.05 20.63 -5.22
C ALA A 83 12.65 21.63 -6.32
N ALA A 84 11.56 21.35 -7.05
CA ALA A 84 11.07 22.22 -8.11
C ALA A 84 10.40 23.51 -7.58
N LEU A 85 9.69 23.44 -6.44
CA LEU A 85 8.95 24.56 -5.86
C LEU A 85 9.77 25.37 -4.85
N GLY A 86 10.89 24.85 -4.37
CA GLY A 86 11.74 25.51 -3.38
C GLY A 86 11.10 25.70 -2.00
N THR A 87 10.02 24.97 -1.70
CA THR A 87 9.25 25.10 -0.45
C THR A 87 9.06 23.75 0.23
N ASP A 88 8.92 23.77 1.56
CA ASP A 88 8.55 22.57 2.30
C ASP A 88 7.05 22.32 2.09
N LEU A 89 6.73 21.11 1.63
CA LEU A 89 5.37 20.68 1.36
C LEU A 89 4.77 20.01 2.60
N ASP A 90 3.52 20.35 2.90
CA ASP A 90 2.79 19.80 4.03
C ASP A 90 2.71 18.26 3.99
N GLU A 91 2.80 17.64 5.15
CA GLU A 91 2.83 16.19 5.30
C GLU A 91 1.51 15.52 4.85
N ASN A 92 0.39 16.27 4.80
CA ASN A 92 -0.88 15.78 4.24
C ASN A 92 -0.80 15.46 2.74
N ILE A 93 0.17 15.99 2.01
CA ILE A 93 0.36 15.66 0.60
C ILE A 93 0.63 14.16 0.41
N TYR A 94 1.26 13.49 1.39
CA TYR A 94 1.42 12.03 1.36
C TYR A 94 0.08 11.30 1.37
N VAL A 95 -0.91 11.78 2.14
CA VAL A 95 -2.27 11.22 2.18
C VAL A 95 -2.92 11.37 0.81
N THR A 96 -2.90 12.59 0.27
CA THR A 96 -3.59 12.92 -0.98
C THR A 96 -2.97 12.19 -2.16
N LEU A 97 -1.64 12.25 -2.32
CA LEU A 97 -0.95 11.57 -3.40
C LEU A 97 -1.12 10.07 -3.31
N THR A 98 -0.92 9.48 -2.13
CA THR A 98 -1.00 8.02 -2.04
C THR A 98 -2.43 7.51 -2.17
N THR A 99 -3.44 8.25 -1.69
CA THR A 99 -4.85 7.88 -1.88
C THR A 99 -5.23 7.95 -3.35
N THR A 100 -4.92 9.05 -4.03
CA THR A 100 -5.24 9.23 -5.45
C THR A 100 -4.46 8.24 -6.32
N TRP A 101 -3.16 8.06 -6.08
CA TRP A 101 -2.33 7.07 -6.76
C TRP A 101 -2.84 5.64 -6.53
N CYS A 102 -3.07 5.26 -5.28
CA CYS A 102 -3.58 3.92 -4.94
C CYS A 102 -4.96 3.65 -5.58
N LEU A 103 -5.86 4.63 -5.62
CA LEU A 103 -7.16 4.50 -6.29
C LEU A 103 -7.01 4.36 -7.82
N LEU A 104 -6.20 5.20 -8.46
CA LEU A 104 -5.90 5.12 -9.89
C LEU A 104 -5.26 3.79 -10.27
N TRP A 105 -4.23 3.38 -9.53
CA TRP A 105 -3.46 2.17 -9.80
C TRP A 105 -4.28 0.89 -9.54
N LYS A 106 -5.09 0.88 -8.47
CA LYS A 106 -6.06 -0.21 -8.23
C LYS A 106 -7.17 -0.25 -9.27
N GLY A 107 -7.62 0.91 -9.77
CA GLY A 107 -8.59 1.01 -10.86
C GLY A 107 -8.06 0.37 -12.15
N GLN A 108 -6.83 0.69 -12.52
CA GLN A 108 -6.13 0.12 -13.68
C GLN A 108 -5.91 -1.40 -13.55
N ARG A 109 -5.55 -1.89 -12.36
CA ARG A 109 -5.43 -3.34 -12.12
C ARG A 109 -6.75 -4.10 -12.22
N LYS A 110 -7.88 -3.50 -11.81
CA LYS A 110 -9.21 -4.14 -11.96
C LYS A 110 -9.66 -4.21 -13.42
N ALA A 111 -9.38 -3.18 -14.22
CA ALA A 111 -9.65 -3.20 -15.66
C ALA A 111 -8.84 -4.30 -16.37
N LEU A 112 -7.53 -4.39 -16.09
CA LEU A 112 -6.66 -5.43 -16.65
C LEU A 112 -7.01 -6.86 -16.20
N PHE A 113 -7.48 -7.06 -14.97
CA PHE A 113 -7.90 -8.39 -14.49
C PHE A 113 -9.26 -8.83 -15.06
N SER A 114 -10.14 -7.90 -15.44
CA SER A 114 -11.43 -8.25 -16.07
C SER A 114 -11.25 -8.83 -17.46
N GLU A 115 -10.26 -8.35 -18.22
CA GLU A 115 -9.95 -8.91 -19.55
C GLU A 115 -9.30 -10.30 -19.44
N MET A 116 -8.50 -10.54 -18.39
CA MET A 116 -7.80 -11.83 -18.22
C MET A 116 -8.72 -12.98 -17.76
N LEU A 117 -9.84 -12.69 -17.08
CA LEU A 117 -10.83 -13.69 -16.66
C LEU A 117 -11.76 -14.16 -17.79
N CYS A 118 -11.87 -13.42 -18.90
CA CYS A 118 -12.69 -13.82 -20.05
C CYS A 118 -12.00 -14.83 -20.99
N CYS A 119 -10.66 -14.92 -20.98
CA CYS A 119 -9.92 -15.86 -21.83
C CYS A 119 -9.69 -17.26 -21.22
N GLY A 120 -10.17 -17.53 -20.00
CA GLY A 120 -9.96 -18.81 -19.30
C GLY A 120 -11.09 -19.85 -19.46
N ARG A 121 -12.15 -19.58 -20.24
CA ARG A 121 -13.29 -20.51 -20.43
C ARG A 121 -13.42 -20.98 -21.89
N SER A 122 -12.35 -21.57 -22.42
CA SER A 122 -12.44 -22.38 -23.64
C SER A 122 -11.63 -23.66 -23.45
N GLY A 123 -12.24 -24.66 -22.82
CA GLY A 123 -11.65 -25.99 -22.68
C GLY A 123 -12.55 -26.97 -21.93
N SER A 124 -12.86 -28.08 -22.60
CA SER A 124 -13.43 -29.37 -22.13
C SER A 124 -14.94 -29.49 -21.81
N SER A 125 -15.68 -29.85 -22.87
CA SER A 125 -16.48 -31.09 -23.02
C SER A 125 -17.32 -31.61 -21.85
N THR A 126 -18.65 -31.70 -22.03
CA THR A 126 -19.41 -32.92 -21.68
C THR A 126 -20.80 -32.95 -22.31
N HIS A 127 -21.04 -34.04 -23.06
CA HIS A 127 -22.30 -34.65 -23.49
C HIS A 127 -23.61 -34.08 -22.94
N ARG A 128 -24.52 -33.69 -23.84
CA ARG A 128 -25.97 -33.87 -23.62
C ARG A 128 -26.63 -34.42 -24.89
N ASN A 129 -27.23 -35.58 -24.72
CA ASN A 129 -28.04 -36.31 -25.69
C ASN A 129 -29.19 -35.43 -26.23
N LEU A 130 -29.30 -35.33 -27.55
CA LEU A 130 -30.53 -34.91 -28.24
C LEU A 130 -31.43 -36.14 -28.44
N PRO A 131 -32.74 -36.10 -28.10
CA PRO A 131 -33.68 -37.06 -28.62
C PRO A 131 -34.14 -36.63 -30.03
N LEU A 132 -34.10 -37.61 -30.95
CA LEU A 132 -34.74 -37.61 -32.26
C LEU A 132 -36.27 -37.69 -32.10
N ALA A 133 -37.01 -36.79 -32.77
CA ALA A 133 -38.40 -36.99 -33.21
C ALA A 133 -38.73 -35.88 -34.24
N SER A 134 -38.67 -36.22 -35.52
CA SER A 134 -39.83 -36.49 -36.40
C SER A 134 -40.38 -35.25 -37.12
N THR A 135 -40.04 -35.14 -38.40
CA THR A 135 -40.76 -34.35 -39.41
C THR A 135 -42.19 -34.89 -39.62
N PRO A 136 -43.12 -34.03 -40.07
CA PRO A 136 -43.75 -34.24 -41.38
C PRO A 136 -43.69 -32.93 -42.22
N SER A 137 -43.09 -32.94 -43.40
CA SER A 137 -43.65 -33.29 -44.72
C SER A 137 -44.63 -32.26 -45.29
N ARG A 138 -44.22 -31.65 -46.40
CA ARG A 138 -45.08 -31.04 -47.41
C ARG A 138 -45.04 -31.94 -48.64
#